data_AF-A0A832NAL5-F1
#
_entry.id   AF-A0A832NAL5-F1
#
_cell.length_a   1.000
_cell.length_b   1.000
_cell.length_c   1.000
_cell.angle_alpha   90.00
_cell.angle_beta   90.00
_cell.angle_gamma   90.00
#
_symmetry.space_group_name_H-M   'P 1'
#
loop_
_entity.id
_entity.type
_entity.pdbx_description
1 polymer ?
#
loop_
_entity_poly.entity_id
_entity_poly.type
_entity_poly.pdbx_seq_one_letter_code
_entity_poly.pdbx_strand_id
1 'polypeptide(L)'
;MSTKWSQGRRKEVRGKAALRFLSRYGIVLGLLTICLGLTLASPVFFTRRNLLNVARQISENAIIATGMTFVILTGGIDLSVGSLLALVGVVGAMVLTHEGLLVAWEPGMVMALPLVAGLGGGGGVGALNG
;
A
#
# COMPACT_ATOMS: atom_id res chain seq x y z
N MET A 1 -27.71 -41.43 29.33
CA MET A 1 -26.24 -41.18 29.37
C MET A 1 -25.61 -40.75 28.03
N SER A 2 -26.36 -40.69 26.91
CA SER A 2 -25.84 -40.40 25.55
C SER A 2 -25.69 -38.90 25.19
N THR A 3 -26.46 -38.01 25.83
CA THR A 3 -26.59 -36.60 25.41
C THR A 3 -25.39 -35.70 25.76
N LYS A 4 -24.69 -35.94 26.88
CA LYS A 4 -23.50 -35.17 27.28
C LYS A 4 -22.30 -35.40 26.36
N TRP A 5 -22.09 -36.63 25.90
CA TRP A 5 -21.02 -37.01 24.96
C TRP A 5 -21.23 -36.47 23.55
N SER A 6 -22.49 -36.25 23.14
CA SER A 6 -22.80 -35.65 21.84
C SER A 6 -22.66 -34.12 21.87
N GLN A 7 -22.99 -33.47 22.99
CA GLN A 7 -22.84 -32.02 23.16
C GLN A 7 -21.37 -31.56 23.14
N GLY A 8 -20.46 -32.30 23.78
CA GLY A 8 -19.02 -32.00 23.78
C GLY A 8 -18.41 -32.01 22.37
N ARG A 9 -18.64 -33.09 21.62
CA ARG A 9 -18.21 -33.21 20.21
C ARG A 9 -18.82 -32.12 19.33
N ARG A 10 -20.09 -31.75 19.55
CA ARG A 10 -20.78 -30.72 18.75
C ARG A 10 -20.19 -29.32 18.99
N LYS A 11 -19.76 -28.98 20.22
CA LYS A 11 -19.04 -27.72 20.51
C LYS A 11 -17.65 -27.70 19.87
N GLU A 12 -16.91 -28.80 19.95
CA GLU A 12 -15.56 -28.90 19.40
C GLU A 12 -15.55 -28.81 17.85
N VAL A 13 -16.50 -29.49 17.19
CA VAL A 13 -16.69 -29.41 15.74
C VAL A 13 -17.09 -28.00 15.29
N ARG A 14 -17.95 -27.31 16.05
CA ARG A 14 -18.32 -25.90 15.77
C ARG A 14 -17.15 -24.93 15.95
N GLY A 15 -16.32 -25.12 16.98
CA GLY A 15 -15.10 -24.31 17.19
C GLY A 15 -14.09 -24.48 16.06
N LYS A 16 -13.83 -25.73 15.65
CA LYS A 16 -12.94 -26.02 14.50
C LYS A 16 -13.53 -25.55 13.17
N ALA A 17 -14.85 -25.49 13.03
CA ALA A 17 -15.50 -24.91 11.85
C ALA A 17 -15.37 -23.37 11.83
N ALA A 18 -15.57 -22.71 12.98
CA ALA A 18 -15.40 -21.27 13.12
C ALA A 18 -13.94 -20.83 12.88
N LEU A 19 -12.96 -21.57 13.42
CA LEU A 19 -11.54 -21.33 13.19
C LEU A 19 -11.14 -21.49 11.72
N ARG A 20 -11.66 -22.51 11.03
CA ARG A 20 -11.45 -22.69 9.59
C ARG A 20 -12.11 -21.58 8.76
N PHE A 21 -13.26 -21.08 9.21
CA PHE A 21 -13.93 -19.96 8.56
C PHE A 21 -13.13 -18.66 8.75
N LEU A 22 -12.64 -18.39 9.96
CA LEU A 22 -11.76 -17.26 10.26
C LEU A 22 -10.43 -17.34 9.51
N SER A 23 -9.81 -18.52 9.38
CA SER A 23 -8.57 -18.64 8.63
C SER A 23 -8.78 -18.45 7.12
N ARG A 24 -9.96 -18.83 6.60
CA ARG A 24 -10.29 -18.70 5.18
C ARG A 24 -10.71 -17.28 4.78
N TYR A 25 -11.42 -16.58 5.65
CA TYR A 25 -11.95 -15.23 5.40
C TYR A 25 -11.31 -14.13 6.24
N GLY A 26 -10.25 -14.45 7.00
CA GLY A 26 -9.66 -13.55 7.99
C GLY A 26 -9.20 -12.22 7.40
N ILE A 27 -8.67 -12.22 6.18
CA ILE A 27 -8.25 -10.99 5.49
C ILE A 27 -9.45 -10.10 5.14
N VAL A 28 -10.55 -10.71 4.67
CA VAL A 28 -11.78 -9.98 4.32
C VAL A 28 -12.45 -9.43 5.57
N LEU A 29 -12.53 -10.25 6.63
CA LEU A 29 -13.06 -9.84 7.92
C LEU A 29 -12.22 -8.73 8.56
N GLY A 30 -10.89 -8.83 8.47
CA GLY A 30 -9.96 -7.80 8.94
C GLY A 30 -10.14 -6.49 8.18
N LEU A 31 -10.23 -6.54 6.85
CA LEU A 31 -10.49 -5.37 6.01
C LEU A 31 -11.82 -4.70 6.39
N LEU A 32 -12.91 -5.46 6.49
CA LEU A 32 -14.22 -4.94 6.88
C LEU A 32 -14.19 -4.30 8.27
N THR A 33 -13.49 -4.91 9.22
CA THR A 33 -13.35 -4.39 10.58
C THR A 33 -12.63 -3.04 10.58
N ILE A 34 -11.52 -2.93 9.84
CA ILE A 34 -10.77 -1.68 9.70
C ILE A 34 -11.61 -0.62 8.98
N CYS A 35 -12.29 -0.97 7.88
CA CYS A 35 -13.16 -0.04 7.15
C CYS A 35 -14.28 0.50 8.05
N LEU A 36 -14.91 -0.37 8.84
CA LEU A 36 -15.95 0.05 9.78
C LEU A 36 -15.37 0.99 10.85
N GLY A 37 -14.24 0.61 11.45
CA GLY A 37 -13.55 1.43 12.45
C GLY A 37 -13.16 2.81 11.94
N LEU A 38 -12.59 2.89 10.74
CA LEU A 38 -12.19 4.16 10.12
C LEU A 38 -13.38 5.02 9.69
N THR A 39 -14.49 4.40 9.25
CA THR A 39 -15.72 5.13 8.95
C THR A 39 -16.30 5.81 10.19
N LEU A 40 -16.24 5.14 11.34
CA LEU A 40 -16.71 5.70 12.61
C LEU A 40 -15.73 6.71 13.22
N ALA A 41 -14.42 6.47 13.08
CA ALA A 41 -13.39 7.34 13.63
C ALA A 41 -13.15 8.62 12.81
N SER A 42 -13.47 8.60 11.51
CA SER A 42 -13.16 9.71 10.60
C SER A 42 -14.30 9.97 9.60
N PRO A 43 -14.89 11.18 9.60
CA PRO A 43 -15.96 11.52 8.67
C PRO A 43 -15.49 11.61 7.22
N VAL A 44 -14.18 11.74 6.97
CA VAL A 44 -13.62 11.85 5.63
C VAL A 44 -13.38 10.50 4.95
N PHE A 45 -13.32 9.40 5.71
CA PHE A 45 -12.93 8.09 5.21
C PHE A 45 -13.83 7.60 4.05
N PHE A 46 -15.15 7.71 4.21
CA PHE A 46 -16.12 7.22 3.24
C PHE A 46 -16.51 8.27 2.17
N THR A 47 -15.79 9.39 2.10
CA THR A 47 -16.06 10.41 1.07
C THR A 47 -15.58 9.93 -0.30
N ARG A 48 -16.29 10.33 -1.38
CA ARG A 48 -15.88 9.99 -2.76
C ARG A 48 -14.44 10.41 -3.06
N ARG A 49 -14.01 11.57 -2.54
CA ARG A 49 -12.64 12.07 -2.70
C ARG A 49 -11.63 11.12 -2.06
N ASN A 50 -11.86 10.70 -0.82
CA ASN A 50 -10.95 9.77 -0.14
C ASN A 50 -10.94 8.39 -0.81
N LEU A 51 -12.10 7.87 -1.19
CA LEU A 51 -12.20 6.59 -1.91
C LEU A 51 -11.45 6.61 -3.25
N LEU A 52 -11.61 7.68 -4.03
CA LEU A 52 -10.87 7.86 -5.28
C LEU A 52 -9.37 8.04 -5.05
N ASN A 53 -8.97 8.74 -3.99
CA ASN A 53 -7.56 8.90 -3.64
C ASN A 53 -6.92 7.55 -3.28
N VAL A 54 -7.57 6.77 -2.41
CA VAL A 54 -7.11 5.42 -2.04
C VAL A 54 -7.07 4.49 -3.25
N ALA A 55 -8.12 4.52 -4.09
CA ALA A 55 -8.16 3.71 -5.31
C ALA A 55 -7.04 4.06 -6.29
N ARG A 56 -6.72 5.35 -6.46
CA ARG A 56 -5.59 5.82 -7.28
C ARG A 56 -4.25 5.34 -6.72
N GLN A 57 -4.01 5.53 -5.42
CA GLN A 57 -2.78 5.07 -4.76
C GLN A 57 -2.57 3.55 -4.91
N ILE A 58 -3.62 2.75 -4.71
CA ILE A 58 -3.55 1.30 -4.89
C ILE A 58 -3.33 0.95 -6.37
N SER A 59 -3.96 1.67 -7.30
CA SER A 59 -3.80 1.42 -8.73
C SER A 59 -2.37 1.67 -9.21
N GLU A 60 -1.74 2.76 -8.75
CA GLU A 60 -0.33 3.05 -9.03
C GLU A 60 0.58 1.92 -8.55
N ASN A 61 0.41 1.48 -7.30
CA ASN A 61 1.15 0.35 -6.75
C ASN A 61 0.90 -0.96 -7.50
N ALA A 62 -0.35 -1.22 -7.93
CA ALA A 62 -0.71 -2.44 -8.66
C ALA A 62 -0.05 -2.48 -10.05
N ILE A 63 0.01 -1.34 -10.76
CA ILE A 63 0.68 -1.24 -12.07
C ILE A 63 2.18 -1.54 -11.92
N ILE A 64 2.84 -0.91 -10.94
CA ILE A 64 4.26 -1.14 -10.65
C ILE A 64 4.51 -2.60 -10.25
N ALA A 65 3.70 -3.15 -9.34
CA ALA A 65 3.83 -4.54 -8.89
C ALA A 65 3.65 -5.55 -10.03
N THR A 66 2.76 -5.26 -10.98
CA THR A 66 2.59 -6.10 -12.18
C THR A 66 3.85 -6.08 -13.03
N GLY A 67 4.46 -4.91 -13.27
CA GLY A 67 5.75 -4.79 -13.96
C GLY A 67 6.87 -5.56 -13.25
N MET A 68 6.98 -5.43 -11.92
CA MET A 68 7.95 -6.18 -11.12
C MET A 68 7.73 -7.69 -11.18
N THR A 69 6.48 -8.15 -11.33
CA THR A 69 6.17 -9.58 -11.46
C THR A 69 6.77 -10.16 -12.74
N PHE A 70 6.69 -9.46 -13.87
CA PHE A 70 7.31 -9.91 -15.12
C PHE A 70 8.84 -10.00 -15.02
N VAL A 71 9.47 -9.02 -14.39
CA VAL A 71 10.93 -8.99 -14.15
C VAL A 71 11.40 -10.18 -13.32
N ILE A 72 10.67 -10.49 -12.24
CA ILE A 72 10.98 -11.65 -11.38
C ILE A 72 10.85 -12.96 -12.18
N LEU A 73 9.81 -13.09 -13.01
CA LEU A 73 9.57 -14.28 -13.82
C LEU A 73 10.65 -14.51 -14.88
N THR A 74 11.30 -13.45 -15.39
CA THR A 74 12.40 -13.58 -16.37
C THR A 74 13.75 -13.91 -15.72
N GLY A 75 13.79 -14.18 -14.40
CA GLY A 75 15.02 -14.53 -13.67
C GLY A 75 15.93 -13.34 -13.38
N GLY A 76 15.49 -12.12 -13.71
CA GLY A 76 16.16 -10.90 -13.31
C GLY A 76 15.78 -10.59 -11.87
N ILE A 77 16.75 -10.59 -10.96
CA ILE A 77 16.63 -9.93 -9.66
C ILE A 77 16.80 -8.42 -9.91
N ASP A 78 16.08 -7.86 -10.90
CA ASP A 78 16.27 -6.46 -11.23
C ASP A 78 15.50 -5.59 -10.24
N LEU A 79 16.17 -5.38 -9.10
CA LEU A 79 15.82 -4.45 -8.04
C LEU A 79 15.90 -2.98 -8.51
N SER A 80 16.26 -2.69 -9.77
CA SER A 80 16.34 -1.32 -10.31
C SER A 80 15.06 -0.53 -10.10
N VAL A 81 13.89 -1.14 -10.25
CA VAL A 81 12.59 -0.46 -10.04
C VAL A 81 12.43 -0.06 -8.57
N GLY A 82 12.87 -0.91 -7.64
CA GLY A 82 12.81 -0.64 -6.20
C GLY A 82 13.82 0.41 -5.74
N SER A 83 15.07 0.34 -6.23
CA SER A 83 16.11 1.33 -5.93
C SER A 83 15.82 2.69 -6.58
N LEU A 84 15.22 2.71 -7.77
CA LEU A 84 14.75 3.91 -8.44
C LEU A 84 13.61 4.59 -7.67
N LEU A 85 12.60 3.81 -7.24
CA LEU A 85 11.52 4.32 -6.38
C LEU A 85 12.07 4.91 -5.08
N ALA A 86 13.03 4.24 -4.44
CA ALA A 86 13.68 4.73 -3.22
C ALA A 86 14.46 6.03 -3.49
N LEU A 87 15.24 6.09 -4.56
CA LEU A 87 16.03 7.28 -4.93
C LEU A 87 15.12 8.48 -5.21
N VAL A 88 14.10 8.30 -6.06
CA VAL A 88 13.15 9.37 -6.40
C VAL A 88 12.38 9.83 -5.17
N GLY A 89 11.99 8.91 -4.29
CA GLY A 89 11.32 9.21 -3.02
C GLY A 89 12.19 10.02 -2.06
N VAL A 90 13.46 9.62 -1.87
CA VAL A 90 14.41 10.34 -1.00
C VAL A 90 14.76 11.70 -1.57
N VAL A 91 15.04 11.81 -2.87
CA VAL A 91 15.29 13.10 -3.54
C VAL A 91 14.08 14.02 -3.40
N GLY A 92 12.87 13.52 -3.66
CA GLY A 92 11.64 14.28 -3.50
C GLY A 92 11.42 14.76 -2.07
N ALA A 93 11.62 13.87 -1.08
CA ALA A 93 11.50 14.21 0.34
C ALA A 93 12.56 15.21 0.80
N MET A 94 13.81 15.07 0.37
CA MET A 94 14.89 16.03 0.68
C MET A 94 14.57 17.41 0.13
N VAL A 95 14.13 17.50 -1.13
CA VAL A 95 13.74 18.77 -1.75
C VAL A 95 12.53 19.38 -1.03
N LEU A 96 11.55 18.56 -0.64
CA LEU A 96 10.37 19.02 0.11
C LEU A 96 10.70 19.46 1.55
N THR A 97 11.69 18.87 2.20
CA THR A 97 12.01 19.14 3.62
C THR A 97 13.17 20.11 3.81
N HIS A 98 13.80 20.55 2.72
CA HIS A 98 14.87 21.53 2.79
C HIS A 98 14.33 22.88 3.28
N GLU A 99 14.81 23.33 4.44
CA GLU A 99 14.30 24.53 5.14
C GLU A 99 14.37 25.80 4.28
N GLY A 100 15.33 25.89 3.37
CA GLY A 100 15.47 27.01 2.43
C GLY A 100 14.44 27.02 1.29
N LEU A 101 13.82 25.87 0.99
CA LEU A 101 12.77 25.77 0.01
C LEU A 101 11.44 26.10 0.67
N LEU A 102 11.02 25.34 1.70
CA LEU A 102 9.70 25.46 2.39
C LEU A 102 9.25 26.87 2.78
N VAL A 103 10.18 27.81 2.98
CA VAL A 103 9.92 29.16 3.51
C VAL A 103 9.71 30.25 2.42
N ALA A 104 10.00 30.01 1.13
CA ALA A 104 10.22 31.10 0.17
C ALA A 104 9.49 31.07 -1.21
N TRP A 105 8.42 30.30 -1.38
CA TRP A 105 7.94 29.91 -2.73
C TRP A 105 6.43 29.67 -2.82
N GLU A 106 5.86 30.03 -3.97
CA GLU A 106 4.45 29.81 -4.28
C GLU A 106 4.09 28.31 -4.31
N PRO A 107 2.84 27.92 -3.98
CA PRO A 107 2.40 26.53 -3.91
C PRO A 107 2.69 25.68 -5.16
N GLY A 108 2.78 26.31 -6.34
CA GLY A 108 3.11 25.63 -7.60
C GLY A 108 4.56 25.15 -7.68
N MET A 109 5.50 25.95 -7.16
CA MET A 109 6.92 25.57 -7.17
C MET A 109 7.22 24.46 -6.15
N VAL A 110 6.45 24.43 -5.04
CA VAL A 110 6.51 23.38 -4.00
C VAL A 110 6.43 21.97 -4.59
N MET A 111 5.63 21.82 -5.66
CA MET A 111 5.40 20.53 -6.32
C MET A 111 6.27 20.34 -7.57
N ALA A 112 6.61 21.42 -8.28
CA ALA A 112 7.38 21.36 -9.51
C ALA A 112 8.84 20.96 -9.27
N LEU A 113 9.48 21.49 -8.22
CA LEU A 113 10.90 21.25 -7.95
C LEU A 113 11.21 19.79 -7.55
N PRO A 114 10.47 19.17 -6.62
CA PRO A 114 10.65 17.76 -6.27
C PRO A 114 10.37 16.84 -7.46
N LEU A 115 9.39 17.19 -8.31
CA LEU A 115 9.05 16.42 -9.51
C LEU A 115 10.21 16.44 -10.52
N VAL A 116 10.76 17.61 -10.81
CA VAL A 116 11.90 17.75 -11.74
C VAL A 116 13.15 17.07 -11.19
N ALA A 117 13.45 17.26 -9.89
CA ALA A 117 14.59 16.62 -9.25
C ALA A 117 14.45 15.10 -9.22
N GLY A 118 13.25 14.59 -8.93
CA GLY A 118 12.94 13.16 -8.97
C GLY A 118 13.04 12.57 -10.38
N LEU A 119 12.47 13.23 -11.38
CA LEU A 119 12.55 12.79 -12.78
C LEU A 119 13.99 12.85 -13.31
N GLY A 120 14.74 13.90 -13.00
CA GLY A 120 16.13 14.06 -13.43
C GLY A 120 17.06 13.05 -12.75
N GLY A 121 17.00 12.93 -11.43
CA GLY A 121 17.82 11.99 -10.66
C GLY A 121 17.46 10.53 -10.96
N GLY A 122 16.17 10.22 -11.02
CA GLY A 122 15.69 8.90 -11.37
C GLY A 122 15.97 8.53 -12.82
N GLY A 123 15.67 9.42 -13.78
CA GLY A 123 15.94 9.19 -15.20
C GLY A 123 17.43 9.03 -15.49
N GLY A 124 18.29 9.83 -14.85
CA GLY A 124 19.74 9.73 -14.98
C GLY A 124 20.29 8.40 -14.46
N VAL A 125 19.92 8.00 -13.24
CA VAL A 125 20.37 6.71 -12.67
C VAL A 125 19.76 5.51 -13.40
N GLY A 126 18.50 5.62 -13.82
CA GLY A 126 17.83 4.59 -14.62
C GLY A 126 18.50 4.38 -15.98
N ALA A 127 18.95 5.45 -16.66
CA ALA A 127 19.65 5.35 -17.93
C ALA A 127 21.09 4.81 -17.81
N LEU A 128 21.72 4.92 -16.63
CA LEU A 128 23.06 4.38 -16.37
C LEU A 128 23.04 2.90 -15.95
N ASN A 129 21.94 2.46 -15.34
CA ASN A 129 21.80 1.10 -14.79
C ASN A 129 20.97 0.14 -15.66
N GLY A 130 20.30 0.66 -16.69
CA GLY A 130 19.48 -0.10 -17.65
C GLY A 130 20.24 -0.55 -18.89
#